data_AF-A0A0K1JVC8-F1
#
_entry.id   AF-A0A0K1JVC8-F1
#
_cell.length_a   1.000
_cell.length_b   1.000
_cell.length_c   1.000
_cell.angle_alpha   90.00
_cell.angle_beta   90.00
_cell.angle_gamma   90.00
#
_symmetry.space_group_name_H-M   'P 1'
#
loop_
_entity.id
_entity.type
_entity.pdbx_description
1 polymer ?
#
loop_
_entity_poly.entity_id
_entity_poly.type
_entity_poly.pdbx_seq_one_letter_code
_entity_poly.pdbx_strand_id
1 'polypeptide(L)' 'MTININGDRHWQTALDWIQREHENALDESAQAELAAWLKASPDHLKAYEEARRVWLAAGLVPPAGGSI' A
#
# COMPACT_ATOMS: atom_id res chain seq x y z
N MET A 1 -4.61 25.44 8.56
CA MET A 1 -4.11 24.33 7.74
C MET A 1 -4.91 23.10 8.13
N THR A 2 -5.96 22.78 7.38
CA THR A 2 -6.86 21.67 7.71
C THR A 2 -6.16 20.38 7.32
N ILE A 3 -5.63 19.66 8.31
CA ILE A 3 -5.03 18.34 8.09
C ILE A 3 -6.18 17.46 7.55
N ASN A 4 -6.03 16.92 6.34
CA ASN A 4 -7.05 16.10 5.71
C ASN A 4 -7.03 14.69 6.33
N ILE A 5 -7.51 14.60 7.57
CA ILE A 5 -7.57 13.41 8.41
C ILE A 5 -8.20 12.17 7.74
N ASN A 6 -9.02 12.35 6.70
CA ASN A 6 -9.56 11.22 5.92
C ASN A 6 -8.56 10.72 4.87
N GLY A 7 -7.90 11.63 4.13
CA GLY A 7 -6.80 11.30 3.24
C GLY A 7 -5.63 10.66 4.00
N ASP A 8 -5.32 11.16 5.19
CA ASP A 8 -4.30 10.58 6.08
C ASP A 8 -4.65 9.14 6.49
N ARG A 9 -5.94 8.82 6.73
CA ARG A 9 -6.36 7.46 7.09
C ARG A 9 -6.22 6.49 5.92
N HIS A 10 -6.64 6.88 4.72
CA HIS A 10 -6.51 6.04 3.53
C HIS A 10 -5.04 5.84 3.13
N TRP A 11 -4.23 6.88 3.29
CA TRP A 11 -2.78 6.81 3.12
C TRP A 11 -2.14 5.81 4.09
N GLN A 12 -2.50 5.86 5.37
CA GLN A 12 -1.94 4.95 6.36
C GLN A 12 -2.29 3.49 6.07
N THR A 13 -3.54 3.22 5.63
CA THR A 13 -3.96 1.88 5.21
C THR A 13 -3.22 1.40 3.96
N ALA A 14 -2.97 2.28 3.00
CA ALA A 14 -2.18 1.95 1.82
C ALA A 14 -0.74 1.56 2.18
N LEU A 15 -0.10 2.31 3.08
CA LEU A 15 1.25 1.99 3.56
C LEU A 15 1.31 0.64 4.29
N ASP A 16 0.29 0.30 5.09
CA ASP A 16 0.21 -1.01 5.75
C ASP A 16 0.19 -2.16 4.74
N TRP A 17 -0.61 -2.02 3.66
CA TRP A 17 -0.65 -2.99 2.58
C TRP A 17 0.68 -3.12 1.85
N ILE A 18 1.31 -2.00 1.47
CA ILE A 18 2.61 -1.98 0.78
C ILE A 18 3.71 -2.60 1.65
N GLN A 19 3.69 -2.29 2.95
CA GLN A 19 4.63 -2.85 3.91
C GLN A 19 4.41 -4.36 4.08
N ARG A 20 3.16 -4.81 4.19
CA ARG A 20 2.82 -6.25 4.20
C ARG A 20 3.29 -6.98 2.94
N GLU A 21 3.06 -6.42 1.75
CA GLU A 21 3.56 -6.96 0.46
C GLU A 21 5.09 -7.09 0.44
N HIS A 22 5.78 -6.18 1.11
CA HIS A 22 7.24 -6.16 1.18
C HIS A 22 7.81 -7.12 2.23
N GLU A 23 7.16 -7.24 3.39
CA GLU A 23 7.58 -8.15 4.47
C GLU A 23 7.25 -9.62 4.19
N ASN A 24 6.14 -9.88 3.50
CA ASN A 24 5.74 -11.21 3.07
C ASN A 24 4.97 -11.17 1.75
N ALA A 25 5.04 -12.25 0.97
CA ALA A 25 4.13 -12.38 -0.15
C ALA A 25 2.69 -12.39 0.37
N LEU A 26 1.83 -11.53 -0.18
CA LEU A 26 0.42 -11.55 0.17
C LEU A 26 -0.19 -12.88 -0.28
N ASP A 27 -0.78 -13.62 0.67
CA ASP A 27 -1.62 -14.77 0.35
C ASP A 27 -2.86 -14.36 -0.45
N GLU A 28 -3.50 -15.32 -1.12
CA GLU A 28 -4.67 -15.10 -1.97
C GLU A 28 -5.81 -14.35 -1.26
N SER A 29 -5.98 -14.60 0.04
CA SER A 29 -6.97 -13.91 0.87
C SER A 29 -6.63 -12.43 1.06
N ALA A 30 -5.37 -12.12 1.34
CA ALA A 30 -4.91 -10.74 1.53
C ALA A 30 -4.95 -9.95 0.20
N GLN A 31 -4.64 -10.60 -0.92
CA GLN A 31 -4.81 -10.01 -2.25
C GLN A 31 -6.29 -9.69 -2.56
N ALA A 32 -7.22 -10.57 -2.16
CA ALA A 32 -8.65 -10.33 -2.34
C ALA A 32 -9.16 -9.19 -1.45
N GLU A 33 -8.68 -9.07 -0.22
CA GLU A 33 -8.99 -7.97 0.69
C GLU A 33 -8.48 -6.63 0.18
N LEU A 34 -7.23 -6.57 -0.30
CA LEU A 34 -6.67 -5.37 -0.93
C LEU A 34 -7.49 -4.97 -2.16
N ALA A 35 -7.81 -5.93 -3.04
CA ALA A 35 -8.62 -5.66 -4.22
C ALA A 35 -10.03 -5.16 -3.87
N ALA A 36 -10.65 -5.69 -2.81
CA ALA A 36 -11.94 -5.21 -2.31
C ALA A 36 -11.84 -3.78 -1.76
N TRP A 37 -10.78 -3.49 -1.00
CA TRP A 37 -10.54 -2.16 -0.44
C TRP A 37 -10.31 -1.10 -1.53
N LEU A 38 -9.52 -1.42 -2.56
CA LEU A 38 -9.28 -0.54 -3.71
C LEU A 38 -10.55 -0.27 -4.52
N LYS A 39 -11.44 -1.27 -4.65
CA LYS A 39 -12.72 -1.13 -5.35
C LYS A 39 -13.76 -0.36 -4.54
N ALA A 40 -13.63 -0.32 -3.21
CA ALA A 40 -14.61 0.31 -2.35
C ALA A 40 -14.71 1.83 -2.56
N SER A 41 -13.63 2.51 -2.95
CA SER A 41 -13.64 3.95 -3.22
C SER A 41 -12.49 4.39 -4.12
N PRO A 42 -12.71 5.35 -5.05
CA PRO A 42 -11.64 5.90 -5.87
C PRO A 42 -10.61 6.69 -5.07
N ASP A 43 -10.95 7.15 -3.86
CA ASP A 43 -10.02 7.81 -2.95
C ASP A 43 -8.99 6.83 -2.37
N HIS A 44 -9.40 5.59 -2.10
CA HIS A 44 -8.49 4.51 -1.67
C HIS A 44 -7.46 4.19 -2.74
N LEU A 45 -7.89 4.10 -4.01
CA LEU A 45 -7.00 3.87 -5.15
C LEU A 45 -5.95 4.98 -5.27
N LYS A 46 -6.38 6.25 -5.18
CA LYS A 46 -5.46 7.40 -5.22
C LYS A 46 -4.45 7.37 -4.07
N ALA A 47 -4.92 7.14 -2.84
CA ALA A 47 -4.04 7.05 -1.68
C ALA A 47 -3.03 5.91 -1.82
N TYR A 48 -3.46 4.77 -2.38
CA TYR A 48 -2.60 3.63 -2.66
C TYR A 48 -1.52 3.91 -3.69
N GLU A 49 -1.89 4.51 -4.82
CA GLU A 49 -0.94 4.89 -5.86
C GLU A 49 0.08 5.90 -5.36
N GLU A 50 -0.35 6.91 -4.62
CA GLU A 50 0.54 7.92 -4.05
C GLU A 50 1.49 7.34 -3.00
N ALA A 51 0.97 6.52 -2.08
CA ALA A 51 1.78 5.82 -1.09
C ALA A 51 2.82 4.90 -1.76
N ARG A 52 2.42 4.15 -2.79
CA ARG A 52 3.31 3.27 -3.55
C ARG A 52 4.38 4.05 -4.31
N ARG A 53 4.05 5.20 -4.91
CA ARG A 53 5.02 6.08 -5.56
C ARG A 53 6.05 6.61 -4.57
N VAL A 54 5.61 7.07 -3.40
CA VAL A 54 6.52 7.53 -2.34
C VAL A 54 7.39 6.38 -1.83
N TRP A 55 6.83 5.20 -1.62
CA TRP A 55 7.58 4.02 -1.19
C TRP A 55 8.66 3.60 -2.20
N LEU A 56 8.31 3.60 -3.49
CA LEU A 56 9.26 3.34 -4.58
C LEU A 56 10.35 4.42 -4.66
N ALA A 57 9.97 5.70 -4.56
CA ALA A 57 10.91 6.82 -4.59
C ALA A 57 11.86 6.84 -3.38
N ALA A 58 11.40 6.37 -2.22
CA ALA A 58 12.21 6.20 -1.02
C ALA A 58 13.26 5.07 -1.14
N GLY A 59 13.20 4.26 -2.20
CA GLY A 59 14.20 3.22 -2.47
C GLY A 59 14.19 2.06 -1.47
N LEU A 60 13.08 1.88 -0.73
CA LEU A 60 12.86 0.75 0.18
C LEU A 60 12.49 -0.52 -0.60
N VAL A 61 13.32 -0.90 -1.57
CA VAL A 61 13.23 -2.18 -2.28
C VAL A 61 14.62 -2.81 -2.39
N PRO A 62 14.85 -3.91 -1.67
CA PRO A 62 15.47 -5.09 -2.24
C PRO A 62 14.41 -6.20 -2.43
N PRO A 63 14.48 -6.97 -3.52
CA PRO A 63 13.55 -8.06 -3.79
C PRO A 63 13.70 -9.19 -2.76
N ALA A 64 12.58 -9.73 -2.30
CA ALA A 64 12.53 -11.09 -1.76
C ALA A 64 12.81 -12.07 -2.92
N GLY A 65 14.08 -12.27 -3.24
CA GLY A 65 14.50 -13.18 -4.30
C GLY A 65 16.00 -13.21 -4.51
N GLY A 66 16.67 -14.15 -3.82
CA GLY A 66 18.01 -14.63 -4.20
C GLY A 66 19.02 -14.72 -3.05
N SER A 67 18.77 -15.57 -2.05
CA SER A 67 19.90 -16.13 -1.30
C SER A 67 20.59 -17.14 -2.23
N ILE A 68 21.89 -16.87 -2.43
CA ILE A 68 22.92 -17.57 -3.19
C ILE A 68 22.91 -19.08 -2.98
#